data_AF-A0A976DXE7-F1
#
_entry.id   AF-A0A976DXE7-F1
#
_cell.length_a   1.000
_cell.length_b   1.000
_cell.length_c   1.000
_cell.angle_alpha   90.00
_cell.angle_beta   90.00
_cell.angle_gamma   90.00
#
_symmetry.space_group_name_H-M   'P 1'
#
loop_
_entity.id
_entity.type
_entity.pdbx_description
1 polymer ?
#
loop_
_entity_poly.entity_id
_entity_poly.type
_entity_poly.pdbx_seq_one_letter_code
_entity_poly.pdbx_strand_id
1 'polypeptide(L)'
;MAVEVLTTADGRAKTALGRAHAATWFAARAAGQPLPIGQATPPDQPARPAQPELLNPRDVPRRRPGSPLGRIALLHAVAHIELNAVDLHWDIIARFTHQPMPMGFYDDWVKAADEEAKHFNLMADCLEALGSHYGCYGNRRPRATGTRSRCTGTTSGRGRA
;
A
#
# COMPACT_ATOMS: atom_id res chain seq x y z
N MET A 1 -16.98 -0.67 -1.03
CA MET A 1 -15.82 -0.92 -1.91
C MET A 1 -14.79 0.18 -1.75
N ALA A 2 -14.82 1.29 -2.52
CA ALA A 2 -13.74 2.29 -2.51
C ALA A 2 -13.40 2.88 -1.12
N VAL A 3 -14.41 3.37 -0.38
CA VAL A 3 -14.20 3.96 0.96
C VAL A 3 -13.57 2.96 1.93
N GLU A 4 -13.95 1.69 1.85
CA GLU A 4 -13.43 0.62 2.71
C GLU A 4 -11.93 0.38 2.48
N VAL A 5 -11.48 0.45 1.21
CA VAL A 5 -10.04 0.41 0.88
C VAL A 5 -9.34 1.64 1.44
N LEU A 6 -9.92 2.83 1.23
CA LEU A 6 -9.35 4.10 1.66
C LEU A 6 -9.27 4.25 3.18
N THR A 7 -10.11 3.57 3.95
CA THR A 7 -10.05 3.59 5.42
C THR A 7 -9.20 2.46 6.02
N THR A 8 -8.71 1.53 5.19
CA THR A 8 -7.82 0.46 5.65
C THR A 8 -6.39 0.98 5.74
N ALA A 9 -5.78 0.97 6.94
CA ALA A 9 -4.43 1.55 7.12
C ALA A 9 -3.31 0.62 6.63
N ASP A 10 -3.37 -0.67 6.97
CA ASP A 10 -2.30 -1.63 6.67
C ASP A 10 -2.19 -1.90 5.17
N GLY A 11 -0.97 -1.89 4.63
CA GLY A 11 -0.73 -2.01 3.19
C GLY A 11 -1.11 -3.38 2.62
N ARG A 12 -0.85 -4.47 3.34
CA ARG A 12 -1.22 -5.83 2.91
C ARG A 12 -2.73 -6.02 2.97
N ALA A 13 -3.37 -5.60 4.06
CA ALA A 13 -4.81 -5.66 4.21
C ALA A 13 -5.52 -4.80 3.15
N LYS A 14 -5.04 -3.57 2.93
CA LYS A 14 -5.58 -2.65 1.92
C LYS A 14 -5.52 -3.24 0.53
N THR A 15 -4.36 -3.77 0.15
CA THR A 15 -4.20 -4.37 -1.19
C THR A 15 -5.00 -5.66 -1.33
N ALA A 16 -5.04 -6.53 -0.32
CA ALA A 16 -5.90 -7.72 -0.34
C ALA A 16 -7.39 -7.36 -0.53
N LEU A 17 -7.87 -6.37 0.21
CA LEU A 17 -9.24 -5.87 0.10
C LEU A 17 -9.52 -5.24 -1.27
N GLY A 18 -8.61 -4.37 -1.75
CA GLY A 18 -8.71 -3.75 -3.07
C GLY A 18 -8.79 -4.79 -4.20
N ARG A 19 -7.97 -5.84 -4.13
CA ARG A 19 -7.99 -6.93 -5.11
C ARG A 19 -9.27 -7.77 -5.04
N ALA A 20 -9.80 -8.04 -3.85
CA ALA A 20 -11.08 -8.73 -3.69
C ALA A 20 -12.25 -7.90 -4.29
N HIS A 21 -12.24 -6.59 -4.07
CA HIS A 21 -13.20 -5.66 -4.68
C HIS A 21 -13.06 -5.61 -6.20
N ALA A 22 -11.85 -5.58 -6.74
CA ALA A 22 -11.62 -5.64 -8.18
C ALA A 22 -12.10 -6.95 -8.80
N ALA A 23 -11.83 -8.10 -8.16
CA ALA A 23 -12.33 -9.39 -8.61
C ALA A 23 -13.86 -9.44 -8.64
N THR A 24 -14.51 -8.93 -7.57
CA THR A 24 -15.97 -8.82 -7.49
C THR A 24 -16.54 -7.95 -8.61
N TRP A 25 -15.91 -6.79 -8.84
CA TRP A 25 -16.27 -5.87 -9.91
C TRP A 25 -16.22 -6.54 -11.28
N PHE A 26 -15.08 -7.13 -11.65
CA PHE A 26 -14.92 -7.74 -12.98
C PHE A 26 -15.76 -9.01 -13.16
N ALA A 27 -16.00 -9.79 -12.10
CA ALA A 27 -16.94 -10.92 -12.16
C ALA A 27 -18.37 -10.45 -12.51
N ALA A 28 -18.84 -9.38 -11.87
CA ALA A 28 -20.15 -8.79 -12.14
C ALA A 28 -20.23 -8.23 -13.58
N ARG A 29 -19.16 -7.57 -14.06
CA ARG A 29 -19.06 -7.10 -15.45
C ARG A 29 -19.12 -8.25 -16.46
N ALA A 30 -18.37 -9.33 -16.22
CA ALA A 30 -18.34 -10.51 -17.08
C ALA A 30 -19.67 -11.26 -17.12
N ALA A 31 -20.41 -11.28 -16.00
CA ALA A 31 -21.75 -11.87 -15.92
C ALA A 31 -22.85 -11.03 -16.58
N GLY A 32 -22.52 -9.84 -17.12
CA GLY A 32 -23.52 -8.91 -17.67
C GLY A 32 -24.40 -8.26 -16.60
N GLN A 33 -23.98 -8.29 -15.33
CA GLN A 33 -24.70 -7.77 -14.18
C GLN A 33 -23.85 -6.70 -13.48
N PRO A 34 -23.59 -5.53 -14.12
CA PRO A 34 -22.74 -4.51 -13.53
C PRO A 34 -23.30 -4.04 -12.18
N LEU A 35 -22.40 -3.88 -11.21
CA LEU A 35 -22.76 -3.33 -9.90
C LEU A 35 -23.27 -1.88 -10.06
N PRO A 36 -24.31 -1.48 -9.32
CA PRO A 36 -24.78 -0.10 -9.34
C PRO A 36 -23.73 0.84 -8.77
N ILE A 37 -23.53 2.00 -9.42
CA ILE A 37 -22.70 3.08 -8.89
C ILE A 37 -23.50 3.82 -7.82
N GLY A 38 -23.10 3.69 -6.56
CA GLY A 38 -23.66 4.44 -5.44
C GLY A 38 -22.97 5.79 -5.23
N GLN A 39 -23.39 6.53 -4.21
CA GLN A 39 -22.68 7.72 -3.72
C GLN A 39 -21.85 7.37 -2.49
N ALA A 40 -20.72 8.06 -2.31
CA ALA A 40 -19.85 7.87 -1.17
C ALA A 40 -19.23 9.20 -0.72
N THR A 41 -18.86 9.26 0.55
CA THR A 41 -18.03 10.34 1.10
C THR A 41 -16.68 9.74 1.49
N PRO A 42 -15.68 9.75 0.59
CA PRO A 42 -14.35 9.26 0.93
C PRO A 42 -13.71 10.15 2.02
N PRO A 43 -12.77 9.61 2.82
CA PRO A 43 -12.02 10.44 3.75
C PRO A 43 -11.20 11.51 2.99
N ASP A 44 -10.84 12.59 3.67
CA ASP A 44 -9.99 13.65 3.09
C ASP A 44 -8.62 13.10 2.67
N GLN A 45 -8.10 12.13 3.43
CA GLN A 45 -6.88 11.42 3.11
C GLN A 45 -7.07 9.91 3.34
N PRO A 46 -6.47 9.06 2.49
CA PRO A 46 -6.44 7.62 2.73
C PRO A 46 -5.73 7.30 4.05
N ALA A 47 -6.24 6.29 4.76
CA ALA A 47 -5.62 5.77 5.97
C ALA A 47 -4.22 5.22 5.67
N ARG A 48 -3.28 5.51 6.57
CA ARG A 48 -1.88 5.04 6.51
C ARG A 48 -1.52 4.33 7.81
N PRO A 49 -0.58 3.38 7.77
CA PRO A 49 -0.04 2.81 9.00
C PRO A 49 0.66 3.90 9.82
N ALA A 50 0.75 3.72 11.14
CA ALA A 50 1.44 4.66 12.03
C ALA A 50 2.95 4.79 11.76
N GLN A 51 3.53 3.87 10.98
CA GLN A 51 4.92 3.89 10.55
C GLN A 51 5.02 3.64 9.04
N PRO A 52 5.99 4.26 8.35
CA PRO A 52 7.04 5.13 8.88
C PRO A 52 6.51 6.54 9.13
N GLU A 53 7.19 7.29 10.01
CA GLU A 53 6.87 8.69 10.24
C GLU A 53 6.99 9.49 8.93
N LEU A 54 5.99 10.32 8.64
CA LEU A 54 6.00 11.22 7.49
C LEU A 54 6.99 12.35 7.75
N LEU A 55 8.09 12.34 7.01
CA LEU A 55 9.10 13.39 7.08
C LEU A 55 8.83 14.46 6.03
N ASN A 56 9.25 15.68 6.32
CA ASN A 56 9.32 16.71 5.29
C ASN A 56 10.28 16.25 4.17
N PRO A 57 10.02 16.56 2.88
CA PRO A 57 10.92 16.22 1.78
C PRO A 57 12.39 16.60 2.01
N ARG A 58 12.65 17.70 2.74
CA ARG A 58 14.00 18.17 3.08
C ARG A 58 14.74 17.29 4.09
N ASP A 59 13.99 16.53 4.88
CA ASP A 59 14.49 15.68 5.96
C ASP A 59 14.65 14.22 5.53
N VAL A 60 14.30 13.89 4.28
CA VAL A 60 14.49 12.58 3.69
C VAL A 60 15.98 12.34 3.43
N PRO A 61 16.60 11.30 4.01
CA PRO A 61 18.02 11.02 3.79
C PRO A 61 18.33 10.73 2.33
N ARG A 62 19.46 11.25 1.85
CA ARG A 62 20.00 10.86 0.54
C ARG A 62 20.43 9.40 0.57
N ARG A 63 19.85 8.60 -0.34
CA ARG A 63 20.15 7.18 -0.52
C ARG A 63 21.32 7.03 -1.50
N ARG A 64 22.22 6.08 -1.28
CA ARG A 64 23.28 5.71 -2.23
C ARG A 64 22.85 4.47 -3.02
N PRO A 65 22.49 4.59 -4.30
CA PRO A 65 22.15 3.44 -5.13
C PRO A 65 23.36 2.49 -5.21
N GLY A 66 23.13 1.18 -5.03
CA GLY A 66 24.15 0.15 -5.27
C GLY A 66 24.60 -0.67 -4.05
N SER A 67 24.40 -0.18 -2.82
CA SER A 67 24.63 -1.01 -1.62
C SER A 67 23.41 -1.90 -1.30
N PRO A 68 23.56 -3.01 -0.55
CA PRO A 68 22.43 -3.82 -0.10
C PRO A 68 21.36 -3.00 0.64
N LEU A 69 21.76 -2.05 1.49
CA LEU A 69 20.85 -1.11 2.15
C LEU A 69 20.18 -0.14 1.18
N GLY A 70 20.92 0.33 0.16
CA GLY A 70 20.37 1.18 -0.90
C GLY A 70 19.29 0.47 -1.73
N ARG A 71 19.46 -0.84 -1.99
CA ARG A 71 18.44 -1.67 -2.67
C ARG A 71 17.18 -1.84 -1.82
N ILE A 72 17.32 -2.14 -0.53
CA ILE A 72 16.18 -2.20 0.41
C ILE A 72 15.45 -0.85 0.43
N ALA A 73 16.18 0.26 0.55
CA ALA A 73 15.57 1.58 0.56
C ALA A 73 14.87 1.93 -0.78
N LEU A 74 15.37 1.43 -1.91
CA LEU A 74 14.69 1.57 -3.21
C LEU A 74 13.38 0.78 -3.24
N LEU A 75 13.39 -0.49 -2.80
CA LEU A 75 12.18 -1.33 -2.72
C LEU A 75 11.11 -0.69 -1.83
N HIS A 76 11.50 -0.12 -0.68
CA HIS A 76 10.60 0.66 0.17
C HIS A 76 10.00 1.86 -0.58
N ALA A 77 10.82 2.60 -1.33
CA ALA A 77 10.33 3.74 -2.12
C ALA A 77 9.27 3.31 -3.14
N VAL A 78 9.58 2.26 -3.91
CA VAL A 78 8.66 1.73 -4.92
C VAL A 78 7.38 1.25 -4.25
N ALA A 79 7.46 0.45 -3.19
CA ALA A 79 6.29 0.02 -2.43
C ALA A 79 5.43 1.20 -1.93
N HIS A 80 6.04 2.31 -1.50
CA HIS A 80 5.30 3.51 -1.13
C HIS A 80 4.58 4.17 -2.32
N ILE A 81 5.23 4.21 -3.49
CA ILE A 81 4.62 4.74 -4.72
C ILE A 81 3.44 3.87 -5.13
N GLU A 82 3.59 2.55 -5.15
CA GLU A 82 2.52 1.62 -5.53
C GLU A 82 1.32 1.72 -4.58
N LEU A 83 1.56 1.77 -3.25
CA LEU A 83 0.45 1.90 -2.29
C LEU A 83 -0.26 3.25 -2.43
N ASN A 84 0.47 4.32 -2.77
CA ASN A 84 -0.15 5.61 -3.08
C ASN A 84 -0.99 5.57 -4.36
N ALA A 85 -0.55 4.82 -5.36
CA ALA A 85 -1.30 4.64 -6.60
C ALA A 85 -2.59 3.84 -6.37
N VAL A 86 -2.55 2.76 -5.58
CA VAL A 86 -3.76 2.03 -5.13
C VAL A 86 -4.76 3.00 -4.49
N ASP A 87 -4.31 3.84 -3.56
CA ASP A 87 -5.17 4.82 -2.91
C ASP A 87 -5.75 5.83 -3.89
N LEU A 88 -4.92 6.38 -4.79
CA LEU A 88 -5.36 7.35 -5.78
C LEU A 88 -6.45 6.77 -6.69
N HIS A 89 -6.28 5.53 -7.15
CA HIS A 89 -7.24 4.89 -8.05
C HIS A 89 -8.61 4.67 -7.37
N TRP A 90 -8.62 4.21 -6.11
CA TRP A 90 -9.86 4.07 -5.35
C TRP A 90 -10.49 5.43 -4.97
N ASP A 91 -9.67 6.44 -4.70
CA ASP A 91 -10.13 7.79 -4.39
C ASP A 91 -10.83 8.46 -5.58
N ILE A 92 -10.28 8.32 -6.79
CA ILE A 92 -10.91 8.81 -8.02
C ILE A 92 -12.28 8.14 -8.23
N ILE A 93 -12.37 6.82 -8.06
CA ILE A 93 -13.66 6.11 -8.16
C ILE A 93 -14.69 6.70 -7.20
N ALA A 94 -14.31 6.91 -5.92
CA ALA A 94 -15.23 7.42 -4.90
C ALA A 94 -15.63 8.88 -5.13
N ARG A 95 -14.75 9.72 -5.66
CA ARG A 95 -15.01 11.15 -5.85
C ARG A 95 -15.85 11.45 -7.08
N PHE A 96 -15.78 10.63 -8.12
CA PHE A 96 -16.48 10.88 -9.39
C PHE A 96 -17.84 10.15 -9.50
N THR A 97 -18.39 9.62 -8.41
CA THR A 97 -19.70 8.95 -8.43
C THR A 97 -20.88 9.89 -8.67
N HIS A 98 -20.73 11.18 -8.38
CA HIS A 98 -21.80 12.18 -8.54
C HIS A 98 -21.96 12.68 -9.98
N GLN A 99 -20.96 12.42 -10.84
CA GLN A 99 -20.99 12.77 -12.26
C GLN A 99 -21.41 11.54 -13.08
N PRO A 100 -22.27 11.68 -14.12
CA PRO A 100 -22.57 10.59 -15.03
C PRO A 100 -21.33 10.21 -15.87
N MET A 101 -20.54 9.26 -15.38
CA MET A 101 -19.39 8.71 -16.08
C MET A 101 -19.75 7.40 -16.79
N PRO A 102 -19.18 7.10 -17.97
CA PRO A 102 -19.36 5.82 -18.62
C PRO A 102 -18.76 4.70 -17.76
N MET A 103 -19.37 3.51 -17.77
CA MET A 103 -18.89 2.37 -16.96
C MET A 103 -17.41 2.02 -17.18
N GLY A 104 -16.90 2.21 -18.41
CA GLY A 104 -15.49 2.01 -18.74
C GLY A 104 -14.53 2.86 -17.91
N PHE A 105 -14.94 4.06 -17.49
CA PHE A 105 -14.15 4.90 -16.57
C PHE A 105 -13.86 4.16 -15.27
N TYR A 106 -14.88 3.55 -14.66
CA TYR A 106 -14.71 2.80 -13.42
C TYR A 106 -13.95 1.49 -13.65
N ASP A 107 -14.20 0.81 -14.78
CA ASP A 107 -13.46 -0.40 -15.17
C ASP A 107 -11.94 -0.14 -15.21
N ASP A 108 -11.52 0.98 -15.84
CA ASP A 108 -10.11 1.34 -15.97
C ASP A 108 -9.45 1.63 -14.62
N TRP A 109 -10.12 2.39 -13.74
CA TRP A 109 -9.57 2.69 -12.41
C TRP A 109 -9.54 1.48 -11.49
N VAL A 110 -10.55 0.60 -11.54
CA VAL A 110 -10.55 -0.65 -10.76
C VAL A 110 -9.43 -1.58 -11.25
N LYS A 111 -9.20 -1.65 -12.57
CA LYS A 111 -8.09 -2.40 -13.15
C LYS A 111 -6.74 -1.85 -12.69
N ALA A 112 -6.55 -0.54 -12.82
CA ALA A 112 -5.31 0.11 -12.39
C ALA A 112 -5.06 -0.14 -10.90
N ALA A 113 -6.08 -0.05 -10.04
CA ALA A 113 -5.94 -0.36 -8.62
C ALA A 113 -5.50 -1.81 -8.34
N ASP A 114 -6.00 -2.81 -9.08
CA ASP A 114 -5.58 -4.21 -8.93
C ASP A 114 -4.13 -4.42 -9.39
N GLU A 115 -3.70 -3.78 -10.48
CA GLU A 115 -2.30 -3.87 -10.95
C GLU A 115 -1.32 -3.28 -9.93
N GLU A 116 -1.56 -2.08 -9.41
CA GLU A 116 -0.66 -1.48 -8.41
C GLU A 116 -0.69 -2.24 -7.08
N ALA A 117 -1.82 -2.87 -6.74
CA ALA A 117 -1.90 -3.76 -5.59
C ALA A 117 -1.02 -5.01 -5.79
N LYS A 118 -0.91 -5.55 -7.01
CA LYS A 118 0.03 -6.64 -7.32
C LYS A 118 1.47 -6.16 -7.21
N HIS A 119 1.80 -5.00 -7.79
CA HIS A 119 3.14 -4.42 -7.72
C HIS A 119 3.59 -4.17 -6.27
N PHE A 120 2.72 -3.58 -5.44
CA PHE A 120 2.98 -3.41 -4.02
C PHE A 120 3.32 -4.74 -3.34
N ASN A 121 2.51 -5.78 -3.57
CA ASN A 121 2.70 -7.08 -2.94
C ASN A 121 4.03 -7.72 -3.36
N LEU A 122 4.42 -7.61 -4.64
CA LEU A 122 5.72 -8.08 -5.11
C LEU A 122 6.88 -7.36 -4.40
N MET A 123 6.77 -6.04 -4.21
CA MET A 123 7.79 -5.28 -3.49
C MET A 123 7.85 -5.66 -2.00
N ALA A 124 6.70 -5.86 -1.37
CA ALA A 124 6.60 -6.28 0.02
C ALA A 124 7.19 -7.69 0.24
N ASP A 125 6.90 -8.64 -0.66
CA ASP A 125 7.49 -9.99 -0.64
C ASP A 125 9.02 -9.92 -0.78
N CYS A 126 9.52 -9.07 -1.68
CA CYS A 126 10.95 -8.84 -1.86
C CYS A 126 11.60 -8.23 -0.61
N LEU A 127 10.92 -7.32 0.09
CA LEU A 127 11.41 -6.76 1.36
C LEU A 127 11.49 -7.83 2.45
N GLU A 128 10.46 -8.67 2.57
CA GLU A 128 10.41 -9.78 3.53
C GLU A 128 11.52 -10.80 3.29
N ALA A 129 11.76 -11.17 2.02
CA ALA A 129 12.87 -12.05 1.63
C ALA A 129 14.26 -11.47 1.99
N LEU A 130 14.38 -10.14 2.10
CA LEU A 130 15.60 -9.45 2.52
C LEU A 130 15.65 -9.17 4.04
N GLY A 131 14.72 -9.71 4.84
CA GLY A 131 14.64 -9.51 6.29
C GLY A 131 14.19 -8.10 6.69
N SER A 132 13.45 -7.42 5.81
CA SER A 132 12.81 -6.12 6.02
C SER A 132 11.28 -6.29 5.92
N HIS A 133 10.50 -5.23 6.14
CA HIS A 133 9.07 -5.23 5.88
C HIS A 133 8.61 -3.81 5.57
N TYR A 134 7.55 -3.65 4.79
CA TYR A 134 7.02 -2.33 4.46
C TYR A 134 6.75 -1.48 5.72
N GLY A 135 7.15 -0.21 5.68
CA GLY A 135 6.99 0.72 6.79
C GLY A 135 8.03 0.62 7.92
N CYS A 136 8.90 -0.40 7.90
CA CYS A 136 10.01 -0.51 8.86
C CYS A 136 11.11 0.54 8.63
N TYR A 137 11.18 1.11 7.43
CA TYR A 137 12.19 2.11 7.07
C TYR A 137 11.69 3.52 7.41
N GLY A 138 11.56 3.80 8.71
CA GLY A 138 11.54 5.15 9.25
C GLY A 138 12.98 5.62 9.47
N ASN A 139 13.31 6.85 9.09
CA ASN A 139 14.67 7.42 9.16
C ASN A 139 15.18 7.54 10.62
N ARG A 140 15.56 6.45 11.26
CA ARG A 140 16.41 6.50 12.44
C ARG A 140 17.86 6.48 11.95
N ARG A 141 18.51 7.65 11.99
CA ARG A 141 19.98 7.64 12.13
C ARG A 141 20.32 6.70 13.29
N PRO A 142 21.30 5.79 13.18
CA PRO A 142 21.77 5.07 14.35
C PRO A 142 22.28 6.11 15.35
N ARG A 143 21.64 6.25 16.51
CA ARG A 143 22.28 6.92 17.65
C ARG A 143 23.60 6.20 17.90
N ALA A 144 24.66 6.95 18.16
CA ALA A 144 26.03 6.46 18.39
C ALA A 144 26.19 5.61 19.68
N THR A 145 25.12 4.95 20.14
CA THR A 145 25.06 4.12 21.34
C THR A 145 24.59 2.72 20.95
N GLY A 146 25.53 1.91 20.45
CA GLY A 146 25.68 0.49 20.75
C GLY A 146 24.55 -0.53 20.52
N THR A 147 23.36 -0.15 20.03
CA THR A 147 22.25 -1.12 19.89
C THR A 147 21.75 -1.12 18.45
N ARG A 148 22.21 -2.12 17.66
CA ARG A 148 21.63 -2.41 16.35
C ARG A 148 20.20 -2.91 16.57
N SER A 149 19.22 -2.04 16.41
CA SER A 149 17.85 -2.50 16.16
C SER A 149 17.81 -3.09 14.75
N ARG A 150 18.08 -4.39 14.64
CA ARG A 150 17.74 -5.15 13.44
C ARG A 150 16.22 -5.28 13.44
N CYS A 151 15.58 -5.04 12.31
CA CYS A 151 14.17 -5.36 12.08
C CYS A 151 13.90 -6.89 12.04
N THR A 152 14.79 -7.71 12.61
CA THR A 152 14.63 -9.15 12.73
C THR A 152 13.73 -9.44 13.91
N GLY A 153 12.42 -9.54 13.66
CA GLY A 153 11.50 -10.17 14.60
C GLY A 153 11.97 -11.60 14.85
N THR A 154 12.46 -11.88 16.06
CA THR A 154 12.76 -13.25 16.49
C THR A 154 11.63 -13.69 17.40
N THR A 155 10.67 -14.43 16.85
CA THR A 155 9.77 -15.27 17.64
C THR A 155 10.61 -16.40 18.24
N SER A 156 11.05 -16.24 19.48
CA SER A 156 11.63 -17.33 20.28
C SER A 156 10.75 -17.57 21.49
N GLY A 157 9.69 -18.36 21.29
CA GLY A 157 9.04 -19.06 22.38
C GLY A 157 9.94 -20.19 22.86
N ARG A 158 10.41 -20.12 24.11
CA ARG A 158 10.80 -21.27 24.91
C ARG A 158 10.41 -21.01 26.36
N GLY A 159 9.19 -21.41 26.70
CA GLY A 159 8.84 -21.80 28.06
C GLY A 159 9.21 -23.27 28.24
N ARG A 160 10.11 -23.56 29.18
CA ARG A 160 10.26 -24.83 29.90
C ARG A 160 11.36 -24.66 30.95
N ALA A 161 10.92 -24.46 32.19
CA ALA A 161 11.43 -25.10 33.40
C ALA A 161 10.36 -24.89 34.47
#